data_AF-A0A6P5EGM3-F1
#
_entry.id   AF-A0A6P5EGM3-F1
#
_cell.length_a   1.000
_cell.length_b   1.000
_cell.length_c   1.000
_cell.angle_alpha   90.00
_cell.angle_beta   90.00
_cell.angle_gamma   90.00
#
_symmetry.space_group_name_H-M   'P 1'
#
loop_
_entity.id
_entity.type
_entity.pdbx_description
1 polymer ?
#
loop_
_entity_poly.entity_id
_entity_poly.type
_entity_poly.pdbx_seq_one_letter_code
_entity_poly.pdbx_strand_id
1 'polypeptide(L)'
;MLYKAPSDGKWGEHELDYLLFTIRDVKLLPNPDEVADVKYVNRDQLKELLQKADAGEDGVKLSPWFRLVVDNFLMNWWDHVEKGTLREAADMKTIYKLK
;
A
#
# COMPACT_ATOMS: atom_id res chain seq x y z
N MET A 1 11.88 -0.44 0.39
CA MET A 1 11.59 -1.88 0.38
C MET A 1 12.20 -2.49 -0.87
N LEU A 2 12.95 -3.59 -0.76
CA LEU A 2 13.42 -4.35 -1.93
C LEU A 2 12.54 -5.58 -2.10
N TYR A 3 11.86 -5.70 -3.24
CA TYR A 3 10.95 -6.81 -3.54
C TYR A 3 10.99 -7.19 -5.02
N LYS A 4 10.46 -8.37 -5.33
CA LYS A 4 10.23 -8.82 -6.70
C LYS A 4 8.86 -9.50 -6.76
N ALA A 5 8.04 -9.13 -7.72
CA ALA A 5 6.71 -9.72 -7.88
C ALA A 5 6.38 -9.94 -9.36
N PRO A 6 5.88 -11.13 -9.76
CA PRO A 6 5.34 -11.32 -11.09
C PRO A 6 3.96 -10.65 -11.21
N SER A 7 3.65 -10.07 -12.36
CA SER A 7 2.30 -9.64 -12.72
C SER A 7 1.61 -10.73 -13.55
N ASP A 8 2.30 -11.22 -14.59
CA ASP A 8 1.87 -12.35 -15.40
C ASP A 8 3.08 -13.20 -15.88
N GLY A 9 2.86 -14.09 -16.85
CA GLY A 9 3.92 -14.95 -17.40
C GLY A 9 5.01 -14.22 -18.19
N LYS A 10 4.87 -12.90 -18.42
CA LYS A 10 5.79 -12.07 -19.20
C LYS A 10 6.29 -10.84 -18.44
N TRP A 11 5.46 -10.26 -17.58
CA TRP A 11 5.69 -8.98 -16.90
C TRP A 11 5.77 -9.14 -15.38
N GLY A 12 6.53 -8.26 -14.75
CA GLY A 12 6.66 -8.19 -13.30
C GLY A 12 7.53 -7.02 -12.86
N GLU A 13 7.69 -6.87 -11.56
CA GLU A 13 8.41 -5.80 -10.88
C GLU A 13 9.63 -6.36 -10.14
N HIS A 14 10.71 -5.58 -10.08
CA HIS A 14 11.87 -5.85 -9.24
C HIS A 14 12.52 -4.53 -8.84
N GLU A 15 12.20 -4.05 -7.64
CA GLU A 15 12.38 -2.64 -7.28
C GLU A 15 12.96 -2.47 -5.89
N LEU A 16 13.77 -1.41 -5.75
CA LEU A 16 14.07 -0.78 -4.47
C LEU A 16 13.15 0.43 -4.32
N ASP A 17 12.02 0.23 -3.68
CA ASP A 17 10.93 1.19 -3.64
C ASP A 17 10.97 2.07 -2.37
N TYR A 18 10.75 3.37 -2.55
CA TYR A 18 10.70 4.35 -1.46
C TYR A 18 9.25 4.56 -1.04
N LEU A 19 8.95 4.26 0.23
CA LEU A 19 7.60 4.38 0.77
C LEU A 19 7.42 5.79 1.35
N LEU A 20 6.57 6.59 0.69
CA LEU A 20 6.33 8.00 1.01
C LEU A 20 4.92 8.19 1.58
N PHE A 21 4.78 9.11 2.56
CA PHE A 21 3.52 9.42 3.22
C PHE A 21 3.16 10.89 3.10
N THR A 22 1.87 11.19 3.03
CA THR A 22 1.34 12.55 3.11
C THR A 22 0.03 12.56 3.91
N ILE A 23 -0.14 13.56 4.77
CA ILE A 23 -1.39 13.81 5.51
C ILE A 23 -1.84 15.21 5.14
N ARG A 24 -2.82 15.29 4.24
CA ARG A 24 -3.37 16.55 3.76
C ARG A 24 -4.65 16.28 2.97
N ASP A 25 -5.54 17.27 2.97
CA ASP A 25 -6.62 17.30 2.01
C ASP A 25 -6.07 17.69 0.63
N VAL A 26 -6.56 16.98 -0.39
CA VAL A 26 -6.19 17.21 -1.79
C VAL A 26 -7.43 17.21 -2.67
N LYS A 27 -7.38 17.98 -3.76
CA LYS A 27 -8.38 17.87 -4.83
C LYS A 27 -8.04 16.67 -5.70
N LEU A 28 -8.96 15.73 -5.86
CA LEU A 28 -8.80 14.58 -6.74
C LEU A 28 -9.19 14.95 -8.17
N LEU A 29 -8.25 14.79 -9.10
CA LEU A 29 -8.42 14.94 -10.54
C LEU A 29 -7.61 13.84 -11.27
N PRO A 30 -7.99 12.55 -11.11
CA PRO A 30 -7.24 11.44 -11.68
C PRO A 30 -7.29 11.42 -13.22
N ASN A 31 -6.21 10.94 -13.84
CA ASN A 31 -6.22 10.61 -15.26
C ASN A 31 -6.97 9.27 -15.48
N PRO A 32 -8.08 9.22 -16.24
CA PRO A 32 -8.84 7.99 -16.43
C PRO A 32 -8.09 6.88 -17.16
N ASP A 33 -7.04 7.21 -17.92
CA ASP A 33 -6.19 6.19 -18.58
C ASP A 33 -5.30 5.43 -17.58
N GLU A 34 -5.06 6.01 -16.38
CA GLU A 34 -4.16 5.46 -15.36
C GLU A 34 -4.90 4.98 -14.10
N VAL A 35 -6.04 5.62 -13.77
CA VAL A 35 -6.78 5.36 -12.53
C VAL A 35 -8.25 5.12 -12.83
N ALA A 36 -8.70 3.89 -12.60
CA ALA A 36 -10.08 3.48 -12.84
C ALA A 36 -11.06 3.99 -11.78
N ASP A 37 -10.67 4.03 -10.51
CA ASP A 37 -11.50 4.49 -9.39
C ASP A 37 -10.65 4.92 -8.19
N VAL A 38 -11.23 5.69 -7.26
CA VAL A 38 -10.58 6.16 -6.03
C VAL A 38 -11.50 6.00 -4.84
N LYS A 39 -10.95 5.50 -3.73
CA LYS A 39 -11.67 5.35 -2.47
C LYS A 39 -10.79 5.74 -1.28
N TYR A 40 -11.31 6.60 -0.41
CA TYR A 40 -10.77 6.78 0.94
C TYR A 40 -11.34 5.70 1.85
N VAL A 41 -10.47 5.08 2.65
CA VAL A 41 -10.86 4.00 3.57
C VAL A 41 -10.34 4.28 4.98
N ASN A 42 -11.14 3.90 5.97
CA ASN A 42 -10.65 3.75 7.35
C ASN A 42 -10.01 2.36 7.56
N ARG A 43 -9.50 2.11 8.76
CA ARG A 43 -8.81 0.84 9.10
C ARG A 43 -9.70 -0.39 8.90
N ASP A 44 -10.97 -0.31 9.27
CA ASP A 44 -11.88 -1.47 9.18
C ASP A 44 -12.30 -1.74 7.73
N GLN A 45 -12.54 -0.69 6.95
CA GLN A 45 -12.78 -0.79 5.52
C GLN A 45 -11.57 -1.33 4.76
N LEU A 46 -10.34 -1.01 5.19
CA LEU A 46 -9.13 -1.61 4.63
C LEU A 46 -9.04 -3.11 4.96
N LYS A 47 -9.36 -3.51 6.20
CA LYS A 47 -9.41 -4.94 6.58
C LYS A 47 -10.45 -5.70 5.76
N GLU A 48 -11.63 -5.12 5.58
CA GLU A 48 -12.68 -5.70 4.72
C GLU A 48 -12.19 -5.84 3.27
N LEU A 49 -11.52 -4.82 2.71
CA LEU A 49 -10.94 -4.87 1.36
C LEU A 49 -9.94 -6.02 1.22
N LEU A 50 -9.07 -6.21 2.21
CA LEU A 50 -8.09 -7.30 2.25
C LEU A 50 -8.78 -8.67 2.29
N GLN A 51 -9.81 -8.82 3.13
CA GLN A 51 -10.60 -10.06 3.23
C GLN A 51 -11.29 -10.40 1.92
N LYS A 52 -11.91 -9.42 1.25
CA LYS A 52 -12.55 -9.61 -0.05
C LYS A 52 -11.55 -10.01 -1.12
N ALA A 53 -10.37 -9.38 -1.15
CA ALA A 53 -9.29 -9.74 -2.06
C ALA A 53 -8.83 -11.19 -1.83
N ASP A 54 -8.62 -11.59 -0.58
CA ASP A 54 -8.17 -12.93 -0.21
C ASP A 54 -9.24 -13.99 -0.53
N ALA A 55 -10.52 -13.65 -0.40
CA ALA A 55 -11.66 -14.51 -0.73
C ALA A 55 -12.02 -14.54 -2.23
N GLY A 56 -11.41 -13.66 -3.05
CA GLY A 56 -11.74 -13.51 -4.47
C GLY A 56 -13.12 -12.90 -4.72
N GLU A 57 -13.66 -12.16 -3.75
CA GLU A 57 -14.97 -11.54 -3.79
C GLU A 57 -14.94 -10.18 -4.51
N ASP A 58 -16.08 -9.78 -5.08
CA ASP A 58 -16.30 -8.47 -5.71
C ASP A 58 -15.29 -8.10 -6.81
N GLY A 59 -14.51 -9.06 -7.31
CA GLY A 59 -13.43 -8.83 -8.27
C GLY A 59 -12.26 -8.02 -7.72
N VAL A 60 -12.15 -7.86 -6.39
CA VAL A 60 -11.11 -7.07 -5.74
C VAL A 60 -9.76 -7.78 -5.92
N LYS A 61 -8.80 -7.06 -6.51
CA LYS A 61 -7.41 -7.50 -6.62
C LYS A 61 -6.50 -6.45 -6.00
N LEU A 62 -5.50 -6.92 -5.27
CA LEU A 62 -4.48 -6.08 -4.66
C LEU A 62 -3.15 -6.33 -5.35
N SER A 63 -2.36 -5.27 -5.54
CA SER A 63 -1.00 -5.45 -6.04
C SER A 63 -0.16 -6.18 -4.98
N PRO A 64 0.82 -7.00 -5.39
CA PRO A 64 1.71 -7.68 -4.46
C PRO A 64 2.43 -6.72 -3.51
N TRP A 65 2.94 -5.59 -4.02
CA TRP A 65 3.62 -4.59 -3.19
C TRP A 65 2.70 -3.98 -2.14
N PHE A 66 1.42 -3.75 -2.46
CA PHE A 66 0.48 -3.17 -1.51
C PHE A 66 0.24 -4.14 -0.35
N ARG A 67 0.10 -5.43 -0.64
CA ARG A 67 -0.04 -6.45 0.40
C ARG A 67 1.20 -6.52 1.30
N LEU A 68 2.39 -6.50 0.71
CA LEU A 68 3.65 -6.43 1.46
C LEU A 68 3.70 -5.23 2.41
N VAL A 69 3.25 -4.07 1.95
CA VAL A 69 3.21 -2.86 2.77
C VAL A 69 2.21 -2.98 3.93
N VAL A 70 1.00 -3.48 3.66
CA VAL A 70 -0.04 -3.67 4.68
C VAL A 70 0.44 -4.61 5.78
N ASP A 71 0.95 -5.79 5.38
CA ASP A 71 1.26 -6.89 6.30
C ASP A 71 2.48 -6.58 7.19
N ASN A 72 3.41 -5.75 6.70
CA ASN A 72 4.67 -5.50 7.40
C ASN A 72 4.72 -4.15 8.10
N PHE A 73 4.00 -3.14 7.63
CA PHE A 73 4.28 -1.76 8.04
C PHE A 73 3.05 -0.88 8.28
N LEU A 74 2.02 -0.97 7.43
CA LEU A 74 0.98 0.07 7.36
C LEU A 74 0.24 0.28 8.68
N MET A 75 -0.09 -0.80 9.40
CA MET A 75 -0.83 -0.70 10.66
C MET A 75 -0.02 0.03 11.73
N ASN A 76 1.28 -0.22 11.81
CA ASN A 76 2.17 0.50 12.73
C ASN A 76 2.31 1.98 12.33
N TRP A 77 2.46 2.27 11.03
CA TRP A 77 2.51 3.66 10.57
C TRP A 77 1.22 4.43 10.86
N TRP A 78 0.07 3.77 10.71
CA TRP A 78 -1.22 4.36 11.05
C TRP A 78 -1.30 4.73 12.55
N ASP A 79 -0.77 3.89 13.44
CA ASP A 79 -0.67 4.21 14.87
C ASP A 79 0.19 5.45 15.11
N HIS A 80 1.30 5.61 14.39
CA HIS A 80 2.13 6.81 14.46
C HIS A 80 1.41 8.06 13.91
N VAL A 81 0.57 7.93 12.89
CA VAL A 81 -0.27 9.04 12.39
C VAL A 81 -1.23 9.52 13.49
N GLU A 82 -1.96 8.59 14.11
CA GLU A 82 -2.96 8.92 15.14
C GLU A 82 -2.33 9.51 16.40
N LYS A 83 -1.11 9.06 16.75
CA LYS A 83 -0.33 9.61 17.88
C LYS A 83 0.38 10.93 17.56
N GLY A 84 0.42 11.34 16.29
CA GLY A 84 1.18 12.51 15.85
C GLY A 84 2.71 12.30 15.86
N THR A 85 3.19 11.05 15.83
CA THR A 85 4.60 10.68 15.89
C THR A 85 5.14 10.09 14.58
N LEU A 86 4.53 10.43 13.44
CA LEU A 86 4.89 9.87 12.12
C LEU A 86 6.40 9.94 11.78
N ARG A 87 7.13 10.95 12.29
CA ARG A 87 8.58 11.06 12.07
C ARG A 87 9.37 9.88 12.64
N GLU A 88 8.87 9.21 13.68
CA GLU A 88 9.52 8.05 14.31
C GLU A 88 9.42 6.80 13.44
N ALA A 89 8.44 6.73 12.54
CA ALA A 89 8.30 5.64 11.59
C ALA A 89 9.29 5.69 10.41
N ALA A 90 10.02 6.81 10.25
CA ALA A 90 10.98 6.97 9.17
C ALA A 90 12.26 6.17 9.44
N ASP A 91 12.58 5.25 8.53
CA ASP A 91 13.86 4.54 8.51
C ASP A 91 14.57 4.75 7.16
N MET A 92 15.62 5.56 7.17
CA MET A 92 16.42 5.89 5.99
C MET A 92 17.69 5.05 5.88
N LYS A 93 17.89 4.08 6.78
CA LYS A 93 19.09 3.23 6.85
C LYS A 93 18.80 1.82 6.38
N THR A 94 17.65 1.27 6.74
CA THR A 94 17.31 -0.13 6.47
C THR A 94 16.68 -0.31 5.11
N ILE A 95 17.23 -1.23 4.31
CA ILE A 95 16.53 -1.79 3.15
C ILE A 95 15.84 -3.08 3.58
N TYR A 96 14.53 -3.00 3.83
CA TYR A 96 13.70 -4.16 4.10
C TYR A 96 13.58 -5.02 2.85
N LYS A 97 14.11 -6.24 2.88
CA LYS A 97 14.04 -7.22 1.78
C LYS A 97 12.83 -8.12 1.99
N LEU A 98 11.77 -7.88 1.24
CA LEU A 98 10.53 -8.64 1.35
C LEU A 98 10.41 -9.62 0.18
N LYS A 99 9.79 -10.77 0.44
CA LYS A 99 9.67 -11.90 -0.49
C LYS A 99 8.21 -12.31 -0.61
#